data_AF-A0A848TY81-F1
#
_entry.id   AF-A0A848TY81-F1
#
_cell.length_a   1.000
_cell.length_b   1.000
_cell.length_c   1.000
_cell.angle_alpha   90.00
_cell.angle_beta   90.00
_cell.angle_gamma   90.00
#
_symmetry.space_group_name_H-M   'P 1'
#
loop_
_entity.id
_entity.type
_entity.pdbx_description
1 polymer ?
#
loop_
_entity_poly.entity_id
_entity_poly.type
_entity_poly.pdbx_seq_one_letter_code
_entity_poly.pdbx_strand_id
1 'polypeptide(L)'
;MGSLHHLPTAANAHARLLEQLVSETIARHPDRAVAEIWAVMARETISRYAAPPAPSQPVLDLDKVSGLTPLQCQQMHAVTQSWLESYLNDVRNQLMGIHRDLLGLQKRVAELEVERQRSLSP
;
A
#
# COMPACT_ATOMS: atom_id res chain seq x y z
N MET A 1 -1.55 -25.90 -15.52
CA MET A 1 -0.43 -25.02 -15.17
C MET A 1 -0.96 -23.60 -14.98
N GLY A 2 -0.99 -23.13 -13.75
CA GLY A 2 -1.45 -21.79 -13.39
C GLY A 2 -0.82 -21.44 -12.05
N SER A 3 0.51 -21.44 -12.01
CA SER A 3 1.23 -20.95 -10.85
C SER A 3 0.92 -19.46 -10.77
N LEU A 4 0.30 -19.02 -9.68
CA LEU A 4 0.17 -17.61 -9.32
C LEU A 4 1.58 -17.07 -9.09
N HIS A 5 2.29 -16.80 -10.19
CA HIS A 5 3.43 -15.92 -10.19
C HIS A 5 2.88 -14.55 -9.84
N HIS A 6 2.82 -14.25 -8.54
CA HIS A 6 2.77 -12.87 -8.09
C HIS A 6 4.01 -12.20 -8.66
N LEU A 7 3.83 -11.59 -9.83
CA LEU A 7 4.83 -10.87 -10.58
C LEU A 7 5.44 -9.82 -9.63
N PRO A 8 6.75 -9.91 -9.29
CA PRO A 8 7.44 -8.88 -8.51
C PRO A 8 7.23 -7.47 -9.09
N THR A 9 6.93 -7.40 -10.38
CA THR A 9 6.55 -6.20 -11.14
C THR A 9 5.27 -5.51 -10.65
N ALA A 10 4.28 -6.21 -10.09
CA ALA A 10 3.00 -5.60 -9.69
C ALA A 10 3.08 -4.79 -8.38
N ALA A 11 3.84 -5.27 -7.40
CA ALA A 11 4.11 -4.54 -6.16
C ALA A 11 5.01 -3.32 -6.44
N ASN A 12 6.04 -3.50 -7.26
CA ASN A 12 6.95 -2.43 -7.68
C ASN A 12 6.27 -1.38 -8.58
N ALA A 13 5.23 -1.74 -9.34
CA ALA A 13 4.42 -0.79 -10.09
C ALA A 13 3.52 0.03 -9.18
N HIS A 14 2.89 -0.59 -8.17
CA HIS A 14 2.07 0.13 -7.19
C HIS A 14 2.88 1.13 -6.37
N ALA A 15 4.06 0.73 -5.87
CA ALA A 15 4.93 1.62 -5.10
C ALA A 15 5.31 2.87 -5.91
N ARG A 16 5.67 2.70 -7.18
CA ARG A 16 6.00 3.82 -8.10
C ARG A 16 4.81 4.74 -8.36
N LEU A 17 3.62 4.17 -8.58
CA LEU A 17 2.41 4.96 -8.78
C LEU A 17 2.05 5.76 -7.52
N LEU A 18 2.15 5.15 -6.34
CA LEU A 18 1.93 5.84 -5.06
C LEU A 18 2.93 6.99 -4.88
N GLU A 19 4.22 6.74 -5.12
CA GLU A 19 5.26 7.76 -5.03
C GLU A 19 5.01 8.94 -5.98
N GLN A 20 4.59 8.67 -7.21
CA GLN A 20 4.25 9.71 -8.18
C GLN A 20 3.05 10.54 -7.71
N LEU A 21 1.94 9.89 -7.31
CA LEU A 21 0.72 10.58 -6.87
C LEU A 21 0.98 11.45 -5.63
N VAL A 22 1.77 10.94 -4.69
CA VAL A 22 2.17 11.69 -3.50
C VAL A 22 3.03 12.89 -3.88
N SER A 23 4.03 12.69 -4.72
CA SER A 23 4.91 13.78 -5.18
C SER A 23 4.13 14.88 -5.89
N GLU A 24 3.20 14.52 -6.77
CA GLU A 24 2.31 15.47 -7.45
C GLU A 24 1.40 16.23 -6.48
N THR A 25 0.87 15.54 -5.47
CA THR A 25 -0.01 16.16 -4.47
C THR A 25 0.75 17.18 -3.62
N ILE A 26 1.96 16.83 -3.20
CA ILE A 26 2.83 17.70 -2.40
C ILE A 26 3.27 18.91 -3.23
N ALA A 27 3.65 18.71 -4.49
CA ALA A 27 4.08 19.78 -5.38
C ALA A 27 3.00 20.84 -5.67
N ARG A 28 1.71 20.50 -5.50
CA ARG A 28 0.58 21.44 -5.63
C ARG A 28 0.32 22.26 -4.37
N HIS A 29 1.05 22.03 -3.27
CA HIS A 29 0.88 22.82 -2.06
C HIS A 29 1.35 24.27 -2.29
N PRO A 30 0.54 25.29 -1.93
CA PRO A 30 0.87 26.68 -2.23
C PRO A 30 2.07 27.20 -1.44
N ASP A 31 2.30 26.65 -0.25
CA ASP A 31 3.44 27.00 0.60
C ASP A 31 4.60 26.02 0.38
N ARG A 32 5.71 26.54 -0.17
CA ARG A 32 6.91 25.76 -0.48
C ARG A 32 7.57 25.18 0.77
N ALA A 33 7.60 25.91 1.88
CA ALA A 33 8.21 25.42 3.11
C ALA A 33 7.43 24.21 3.67
N VAL A 34 6.09 24.28 3.59
CA VAL A 34 5.23 23.14 3.97
C VAL A 34 5.47 21.96 3.03
N ALA A 35 5.57 22.20 1.72
CA ALA A 35 5.81 21.14 0.74
C ALA A 35 7.14 20.41 0.99
N GLU A 36 8.20 21.15 1.34
CA GLU A 36 9.53 20.59 1.61
C GLU A 36 9.53 19.68 2.85
N ILE A 37 8.95 20.13 3.97
CA ILE A 37 8.85 19.32 5.20
C ILE A 37 7.96 18.10 4.96
N TRP A 38 6.80 18.30 4.31
CA TRP A 38 5.86 17.23 4.01
C TRP A 38 6.50 16.16 3.11
N ALA A 39 7.28 16.56 2.10
CA ALA A 39 7.98 15.63 1.20
C ALA A 39 8.95 14.69 1.94
N VAL A 40 9.61 15.17 3.00
CA VAL A 40 10.52 14.34 3.81
C VAL A 40 9.74 13.25 4.54
N MET A 41 8.68 13.63 5.26
CA MET A 41 7.84 12.68 6.02
C MET A 41 7.14 11.66 5.11
N ALA A 42 6.63 12.13 3.97
CA ALA A 42 5.95 11.29 3.00
C ALA A 42 6.89 10.23 2.39
N ARG A 43 8.13 10.61 2.06
CA ARG A 43 9.14 9.70 1.52
C ARG A 43 9.50 8.59 2.51
N GLU A 44 9.66 8.94 3.79
CA GLU A 44 9.92 7.94 4.83
C GLU A 44 8.77 6.94 4.94
N THR A 45 7.53 7.42 4.89
CA THR A 45 6.32 6.57 4.96
C THR A 45 6.21 5.61 3.80
N ILE A 46 6.40 6.11 2.57
CA ILE A 46 6.36 5.28 1.37
C ILE A 46 7.46 4.22 1.42
N SER A 47 8.66 4.57 1.90
CA SER A 47 9.77 3.60 2.01
C SER A 47 9.46 2.44 2.97
N ARG A 48 8.72 2.71 4.06
CA ARG A 48 8.36 1.70 5.07
C ARG A 48 7.15 0.87 4.65
N TYR A 49 6.21 1.45 3.91
CA TYR A 49 4.91 0.85 3.60
C TYR A 49 4.60 0.88 2.10
N ALA A 50 5.57 0.51 1.26
CA ALA A 50 5.49 0.64 -0.20
C ALA A 50 4.39 -0.21 -0.85
N ALA A 51 4.00 -1.32 -0.23
CA ALA A 51 2.99 -2.24 -0.73
C ALA A 51 2.33 -3.02 0.42
N PRO A 52 1.15 -3.63 0.19
CA PRO A 52 0.58 -4.61 1.10
C PRO A 52 1.56 -5.74 1.43
N PRO A 53 1.52 -6.30 2.64
CA PRO A 53 2.33 -7.45 2.98
C PRO A 53 1.98 -8.62 2.05
N ALA A 54 2.99 -9.30 1.54
CA ALA A 54 2.79 -10.56 0.85
C ALA A 54 2.42 -11.65 1.86
N PRO A 55 1.52 -12.60 1.52
CA PRO A 55 1.27 -13.74 2.37
C PRO A 55 2.56 -14.56 2.57
N SER A 56 2.82 -15.00 3.80
CA SER A 56 3.96 -15.86 4.14
C SER A 56 3.89 -17.22 3.44
N GLN A 57 2.69 -17.65 3.06
CA GLN A 57 2.42 -18.83 2.23
C GLN A 57 1.66 -18.40 0.97
N PRO A 58 2.34 -18.22 -0.17
CA PRO A 58 1.71 -17.74 -1.40
C PRO A 58 1.00 -18.84 -2.20
N VAL A 59 1.16 -20.11 -1.81
CA VAL A 59 0.61 -21.26 -2.54
C VAL A 59 -0.29 -22.07 -1.61
N LEU A 60 -1.54 -22.22 -2.01
CA LEU A 60 -2.46 -23.18 -1.41
C LEU A 60 -2.19 -24.57 -1.98
N ASP A 61 -1.64 -25.45 -1.14
CA ASP A 61 -1.30 -26.82 -1.50
C ASP A 61 -2.41 -27.77 -1.02
N LEU A 62 -3.39 -28.01 -1.90
CA LEU A 62 -4.52 -28.90 -1.60
C LEU A 62 -4.17 -30.38 -1.74
N ASP A 63 -3.00 -30.73 -2.31
CA ASP A 63 -2.54 -32.12 -2.39
C ASP A 63 -2.18 -32.67 -1.00
N LYS A 64 -1.97 -31.78 -0.03
CA LYS A 64 -1.84 -32.12 1.40
C LYS A 64 -3.15 -32.46 2.08
N VAL A 65 -4.30 -32.22 1.44
CA VAL A 65 -5.62 -32.52 2.00
C VAL A 65 -6.08 -33.89 1.50
N SER A 66 -5.94 -34.91 2.35
CA SER A 66 -6.37 -36.27 2.04
C SER A 66 -7.89 -36.40 1.96
N GLY A 67 -8.39 -37.22 1.03
CA GLY A 67 -9.80 -37.61 0.97
C GLY A 67 -10.69 -36.78 0.05
N LEU A 68 -10.13 -35.81 -0.68
CA LEU A 68 -10.85 -35.07 -1.72
C LEU A 68 -10.77 -35.79 -3.07
N THR A 69 -11.90 -35.84 -3.78
CA THR A 69 -11.92 -36.20 -5.20
C THR A 69 -11.29 -35.09 -6.05
N PRO A 70 -10.81 -35.40 -7.27
CA PRO A 70 -10.25 -34.38 -8.16
C PRO A 70 -11.19 -33.18 -8.42
N LEU A 71 -12.50 -33.43 -8.52
CA LEU A 71 -13.50 -32.39 -8.69
C LEU A 71 -13.62 -31.50 -7.45
N GLN A 72 -13.61 -32.09 -6.26
CA GLN A 72 -13.63 -31.33 -5.00
C GLN A 72 -12.36 -30.50 -4.80
N CYS A 73 -11.19 -31.03 -5.19
CA CYS A 73 -9.95 -30.25 -5.19
C CYS A 73 -10.08 -29.01 -6.08
N GLN A 74 -10.60 -29.16 -7.31
CA GLN A 74 -10.80 -28.03 -8.22
C GLN A 74 -11.77 -26.99 -7.68
N GLN A 75 -12.90 -27.42 -7.09
CA GLN A 75 -13.88 -26.53 -6.48
C GLN A 75 -13.26 -25.77 -5.29
N MET A 76 -12.52 -26.47 -4.44
CA MET A 76 -11.84 -25.86 -3.31
C MET A 76 -10.79 -24.84 -3.76
N HIS A 77 -10.00 -25.17 -4.79
CA HIS A 77 -9.06 -24.22 -5.40
C HIS A 77 -9.77 -22.94 -5.86
N ALA A 78 -10.88 -23.08 -6.59
CA ALA A 78 -11.62 -21.93 -7.10
C ALA A 78 -12.18 -21.04 -5.97
N VAL A 79 -12.78 -21.64 -4.94
CA VAL A 79 -13.34 -20.90 -3.80
C VAL A 79 -12.26 -20.20 -3.00
N THR A 80 -11.17 -20.91 -2.66
CA THR A 80 -10.09 -20.31 -1.87
C THR A 80 -9.35 -19.24 -2.65
N GLN A 81 -9.15 -19.42 -3.96
CA GLN A 81 -8.56 -18.38 -4.80
C GLN A 81 -9.42 -17.12 -4.83
N SER A 82 -10.74 -17.25 -5.05
CA SER A 82 -11.65 -16.11 -5.05
C SER A 82 -11.68 -15.40 -3.70
N TRP A 83 -11.69 -16.14 -2.59
CA TRP A 83 -11.62 -15.58 -1.26
C TRP A 83 -10.30 -14.83 -1.01
N LEU A 84 -9.17 -15.42 -1.41
CA LEU A 84 -7.85 -14.82 -1.24
C LEU A 84 -7.72 -13.51 -2.06
N GLU A 85 -8.18 -13.51 -3.30
CA GLU A 85 -8.20 -12.31 -4.15
C GLU A 85 -9.05 -11.20 -3.53
N SER A 86 -10.22 -11.54 -2.99
CA SER A 86 -11.08 -10.59 -2.26
C SER A 86 -10.36 -10.02 -1.04
N TYR A 87 -9.77 -10.89 -0.22
CA TYR A 87 -9.06 -10.46 0.99
C TYR A 87 -7.86 -9.56 0.67
N LEU A 88 -7.05 -9.91 -0.33
CA LEU A 88 -5.91 -9.10 -0.76
C LEU A 88 -6.35 -7.73 -1.29
N ASN A 89 -7.50 -7.68 -1.98
CA ASN A 89 -8.10 -6.42 -2.40
C ASN A 89 -8.53 -5.55 -1.20
N ASP A 90 -9.11 -6.14 -0.17
CA ASP A 90 -9.51 -5.43 1.05
C ASP A 90 -8.29 -4.88 1.81
N VAL A 91 -7.25 -5.69 1.98
CA VAL A 91 -5.97 -5.26 2.60
C VAL A 91 -5.36 -4.11 1.80
N ARG A 92 -5.36 -4.19 0.46
CA ARG A 92 -4.90 -3.10 -0.41
C ARG A 92 -5.71 -1.83 -0.17
N ASN A 93 -7.03 -1.91 -0.15
CA ASN A 93 -7.90 -0.75 0.04
C ASN A 93 -7.69 -0.11 1.41
N GLN A 94 -7.54 -0.92 2.46
CA GLN A 94 -7.25 -0.44 3.81
C GLN A 94 -5.90 0.26 3.88
N LEU A 95 -4.84 -0.32 3.27
CA LEU A 95 -3.53 0.30 3.22
C LEU A 95 -3.55 1.65 2.48
N MET A 96 -4.29 1.74 1.37
CA MET A 96 -4.47 3.01 0.66
C MET A 96 -5.24 4.06 1.49
N GLY A 97 -6.21 3.61 2.30
CA GLY A 97 -6.88 4.47 3.28
C GLY A 97 -5.90 5.01 4.33
N ILE A 98 -5.09 4.13 4.92
CA ILE A 98 -4.06 4.50 5.91
C ILE A 98 -3.06 5.50 5.31
N HIS A 99 -2.58 5.27 4.08
CA HIS A 99 -1.67 6.20 3.39
C HIS A 99 -2.30 7.58 3.22
N ARG A 100 -3.57 7.65 2.79
CA ARG A 100 -4.28 8.93 2.65
C ARG A 100 -4.36 9.68 3.97
N ASP A 101 -4.77 9.00 5.04
CA ASP A 101 -4.97 9.63 6.34
C ASP A 101 -3.62 10.10 6.93
N LEU A 102 -2.58 9.27 6.80
CA LEU A 102 -1.23 9.60 7.26
C LEU A 102 -0.64 10.78 6.49
N LEU A 103 -0.80 10.83 5.15
CA LEU A 103 -0.38 11.96 4.34
C LEU A 103 -1.12 13.25 4.73
N GLY A 104 -2.42 13.16 5.03
CA GLY A 104 -3.21 14.27 5.52
C GLY A 104 -2.71 14.81 6.86
N LEU A 105 -2.37 13.91 7.79
CA LEU A 105 -1.78 14.28 9.08
C LEU A 105 -0.39 14.90 8.92
N GLN A 106 0.46 14.34 8.06
CA GLN A 106 1.79 14.88 7.76
C GLN A 106 1.73 16.28 7.18
N LYS A 107 0.80 16.52 6.25
CA LYS A 107 0.53 17.86 5.73
C LYS A 107 0.20 18.81 6.88
N ARG A 108 -0.73 18.41 7.77
CA ARG A 108 -1.15 19.26 8.89
C ARG A 108 0.00 19.56 9.86
N VAL A 109 0.85 18.57 10.14
CA VAL A 109 2.06 18.76 10.95
C VAL A 109 3.00 19.76 10.27
N ALA A 110 3.27 19.60 8.97
CA ALA A 110 4.13 20.52 8.23
C ALA A 110 3.59 21.96 8.21
N GLU A 111 2.27 22.15 8.05
CA GLU A 111 1.63 23.47 8.17
C GLU A 111 1.88 24.11 9.54
N LEU A 112 1.69 23.34 10.62
CA LEU A 112 1.88 23.81 11.99
C LEU A 112 3.35 24.10 12.31
N GLU A 113 4.29 23.31 11.79
CA GLU A 113 5.71 23.55 11.95
C GLU A 113 6.15 24.85 11.28
N VAL A 114 5.66 25.13 10.07
CA VAL A 114 5.95 26.38 9.36
C VAL A 114 5.32 27.58 10.06
N GLU A 115 4.07 27.46 10.53
CA GLU A 115 3.40 28.51 11.32
C GLU A 115 4.19 28.82 12.61
N ARG A 116 4.67 27.79 13.30
CA ARG A 116 5.53 27.93 14.48
C ARG A 116 6.86 28.60 14.15
N GLN A 117 7.52 28.23 13.06
CA GLN A 117 8.80 28.84 12.66
C GLN A 117 8.65 30.33 12.32
N ARG A 118 7.54 30.69 11.65
CA ARG A 118 7.20 32.08 11.31
C ARG A 118 6.89 32.91 12.54
N SER A 119 6.18 32.36 13.52
CA SER A 119 5.90 33.08 14.78
C SER A 119 7.14 33.27 15.67
N LEU A 120 8.20 32.49 15.46
CA LEU A 120 9.48 32.59 16.19
C LEU A 120 10.55 33.42 15.45
N SER A 121 10.31 33.80 14.20
CA SER A 121 11.25 34.60 13.40
C SER A 121 10.74 36.06 13.32
N PRO A 122 11.29 36.99 14.13
CA PRO A 122 10.86 38.40 14.15
C PRO A 122 11.19 39.17 12.87
#